data_AF-A0A9D1Q471-F1
#
_entry.id   AF-A0A9D1Q471-F1
#
_cell.length_a   1.000
_cell.length_b   1.000
_cell.length_c   1.000
_cell.angle_alpha   90.00
_cell.angle_beta   90.00
_cell.angle_gamma   90.00
#
_symmetry.space_group_name_H-M   'P 1'
#
loop_
_entity.id
_entity.type
_entity.pdbx_description
1 polymer ?
#
loop_
_entity_poly.entity_id
_entity_poly.type
_entity_poly.pdbx_seq_one_letter_code
_entity_poly.pdbx_strand_id
1 'polypeptide(L)'
;MKLIRNILGKAILFFDSTFAPTPVKRSPEAQALMDEKTQNLALYQYHMCPFCVKVRRTITRLNLNIELRDAKGNDTFANELLNEGGKKQVPCLRISNADGTVNWM
;
A
#
# COMPACT_ATOMS: atom_id res chain seq x y z
N MET A 1 14.97 -8.59 22.41
CA MET A 1 14.64 -7.60 21.35
C MET A 1 13.68 -8.10 20.26
N LYS A 2 13.73 -9.38 19.83
CA LYS A 2 12.76 -9.94 18.86
C LYS A 2 11.32 -10.06 19.41
N LEU A 3 11.18 -10.37 20.70
CA LEU A 3 9.87 -10.56 21.35
C LEU A 3 9.03 -9.27 21.36
N ILE A 4 9.63 -8.14 21.75
CA ILE A 4 8.98 -6.82 21.76
C ILE A 4 8.53 -6.44 20.34
N ARG A 5 9.40 -6.64 19.33
CA ARG A 5 9.08 -6.36 17.92
C ARG A 5 7.92 -7.24 17.39
N ASN A 6 7.85 -8.50 17.80
CA ASN A 6 6.75 -9.39 17.42
C ASN A 6 5.43 -9.02 18.11
N ILE A 7 5.47 -8.67 19.40
CA ILE A 7 4.28 -8.24 20.14
C ILE A 7 3.74 -6.93 19.54
N LEU A 8 4.62 -5.96 19.30
CA LEU A 8 4.24 -4.67 18.70
C LEU A 8 3.70 -4.84 17.28
N GLY A 9 4.33 -5.69 16.45
CA GLY A 9 3.84 -6.00 15.11
C GLY A 9 2.46 -6.64 15.12
N LYS A 10 2.21 -7.61 16.02
CA LYS A 10 0.89 -8.25 16.16
C LYS A 10 -0.16 -7.28 16.69
N ALA A 11 0.19 -6.40 17.62
CA ALA A 11 -0.72 -5.36 18.11
C ALA A 11 -1.13 -4.41 16.97
N ILE A 12 -0.19 -3.94 16.15
CA ILE A 12 -0.49 -3.08 14.99
C ILE A 12 -1.50 -3.75 14.04
N LEU A 13 -1.33 -5.04 13.74
CA LEU A 13 -2.26 -5.77 12.87
C LEU A 13 -3.63 -5.97 13.51
N PHE A 14 -3.67 -6.26 14.81
CA PHE A 14 -4.91 -6.36 15.58
C PHE A 14 -5.69 -5.04 15.56
N PHE A 15 -5.03 -3.90 15.81
CA PHE A 15 -5.65 -2.58 15.75
C PHE A 15 -6.05 -2.17 14.32
N ASP A 16 -5.27 -2.54 13.31
CA ASP A 16 -5.61 -2.24 11.91
C ASP A 16 -6.92 -2.92 11.51
N SER A 17 -7.08 -4.20 11.87
CA SER A 17 -8.29 -4.98 11.57
C SER A 17 -9.50 -4.54 12.40
N THR A 18 -9.33 -4.26 13.69
CA THR A 18 -10.45 -3.94 14.59
C THR A 18 -10.99 -2.53 14.39
N PHE A 19 -10.14 -1.59 13.96
CA PHE A 19 -10.53 -0.21 13.74
C PHE A 19 -10.53 0.18 12.27
N ALA A 20 -10.63 -0.76 11.32
CA ALA A 20 -10.58 -0.45 9.89
C ALA A 20 -11.62 0.63 9.50
N PRO A 21 -11.25 1.62 8.65
CA PRO A 21 -12.15 2.69 8.28
C PRO A 21 -13.24 2.20 7.31
N THR A 22 -14.41 2.82 7.39
CA THR A 22 -15.49 2.58 6.42
C THR A 22 -15.12 3.15 5.04
N PRO A 23 -15.19 2.35 3.96
CA PRO A 23 -14.98 2.84 2.60
C PRO A 23 -16.09 3.80 2.15
N VAL A 24 -15.73 4.81 1.34
CA VAL A 24 -16.69 5.67 0.64
C VAL A 24 -17.56 4.83 -0.30
N LYS A 25 -18.89 5.03 -0.22
CA LYS A 25 -19.85 4.39 -1.13
C LYS A 25 -20.00 5.21 -2.41
N ARG A 26 -19.88 4.55 -3.56
CA ARG A 26 -20.09 5.14 -4.90
C ARG A 26 -21.14 4.36 -5.67
N SER A 27 -21.70 4.95 -6.72
CA SER A 27 -22.44 4.17 -7.71
C SER A 27 -21.50 3.17 -8.40
N PRO A 28 -22.02 2.08 -9.00
CA PRO A 28 -21.20 1.11 -9.72
C PRO A 28 -20.32 1.75 -10.81
N GLU A 29 -20.88 2.70 -11.56
CA GLU A 29 -20.18 3.40 -12.66
C GLU A 29 -19.07 4.30 -12.12
N ALA A 30 -19.34 5.03 -11.04
CA ALA A 30 -18.35 5.88 -10.40
C ALA A 30 -17.24 5.05 -9.74
N GLN A 31 -17.54 3.85 -9.23
CA GLN A 31 -16.52 2.95 -8.69
C GLN A 31 -15.65 2.37 -9.80
N ALA A 32 -16.23 1.92 -10.90
CA ALA A 32 -15.49 1.41 -12.05
C ALA A 32 -14.50 2.46 -12.60
N LEU A 33 -14.91 3.72 -12.68
CA LEU A 33 -14.02 4.82 -13.08
C LEU A 33 -12.86 5.03 -12.09
N MET A 34 -13.10 4.86 -10.79
CA MET A 34 -12.02 4.96 -9.79
C MET A 34 -11.06 3.79 -9.90
N ASP A 35 -11.59 2.57 -10.06
CA ASP A 35 -10.78 1.36 -10.19
C ASP A 35 -9.90 1.42 -11.45
N GLU A 36 -10.43 1.92 -12.57
CA GLU A 36 -9.65 2.16 -13.79
C GLU A 36 -8.53 3.19 -13.56
N LYS A 37 -8.81 4.28 -12.83
CA LYS A 37 -7.80 5.29 -12.52
C LYS A 37 -6.71 4.79 -11.59
N THR A 38 -7.03 3.83 -10.71
CA THR A 38 -6.07 3.30 -9.74
C THR A 38 -5.42 1.99 -10.13
N GLN A 39 -5.83 1.36 -11.24
CA GLN A 39 -5.30 0.07 -11.69
C GLN A 39 -3.78 0.06 -11.92
N ASN A 40 -3.21 1.22 -12.28
CA ASN A 40 -1.79 1.38 -12.58
C ASN A 40 -0.94 1.81 -11.37
N LEU A 41 -1.55 1.82 -10.19
CA LEU A 41 -0.92 2.18 -8.93
C LEU A 41 -0.52 0.93 -8.14
N ALA A 42 0.69 0.93 -7.61
CA ALA A 42 1.15 -0.11 -6.69
C ALA A 42 1.80 0.52 -5.44
N LEU A 43 1.33 0.12 -4.26
CA LEU A 43 1.91 0.55 -2.99
C LEU A 43 2.93 -0.48 -2.49
N TYR A 44 4.20 -0.09 -2.47
CA TYR A 44 5.26 -0.80 -1.77
C TYR A 44 5.17 -0.51 -0.29
N GLN A 45 5.12 -1.58 0.47
CA GLN A 45 4.87 -1.49 1.90
C GLN A 45 5.54 -2.61 2.69
N TYR A 46 5.55 -2.45 4.00
CA TYR A 46 5.76 -3.56 4.92
C TYR A 46 4.48 -3.76 5.74
N HIS A 47 3.99 -4.99 5.82
CA HIS A 47 2.73 -5.30 6.49
C HIS A 47 2.62 -4.69 7.91
N MET A 48 3.70 -4.79 8.70
CA MET A 48 3.78 -4.33 10.10
C MET A 48 4.27 -2.87 10.26
N CYS A 49 4.38 -2.08 9.20
CA CYS A 49 4.85 -0.69 9.31
C CYS A 49 3.68 0.25 9.64
N PRO A 50 3.77 1.09 10.69
CA PRO A 50 2.68 1.99 11.09
C PRO A 50 2.37 3.05 10.02
N PHE A 51 3.38 3.53 9.29
CA PHE A 51 3.17 4.46 8.19
C PHE A 51 2.47 3.78 6.99
N CYS A 52 2.82 2.53 6.70
CA CYS A 52 2.14 1.73 5.67
C CYS A 52 0.67 1.49 6.04
N VAL A 53 0.39 1.13 7.30
CA VAL A 53 -0.97 1.01 7.84
C VAL A 53 -1.77 2.29 7.61
N LYS A 54 -1.20 3.47 7.90
CA LYS A 54 -1.88 4.76 7.68
C LYS A 54 -2.25 4.99 6.21
N VAL A 55 -1.37 4.63 5.27
CA VAL A 55 -1.65 4.73 3.83
C VAL A 55 -2.72 3.73 3.41
N ARG A 56 -2.61 2.45 3.82
CA ARG A 56 -3.63 1.42 3.53
C ARG A 56 -5.02 1.84 4.02
N ARG A 57 -5.13 2.39 5.23
CA ARG A 57 -6.40 2.91 5.75
C ARG A 57 -6.95 4.06 4.91
N THR A 58 -6.09 4.89 4.33
CA THR A 58 -6.51 5.93 3.39
C THR A 58 -7.03 5.34 2.09
N ILE A 59 -6.35 4.33 1.55
CA ILE A 59 -6.79 3.56 0.37
C ILE A 59 -8.17 2.95 0.62
N THR A 60 -8.35 2.26 1.75
CA THR A 60 -9.64 1.67 2.16
C THR A 60 -10.71 2.73 2.33
N ARG A 61 -10.45 3.83 3.04
CA ARG A 61 -11.42 4.91 3.24
C ARG A 61 -11.87 5.52 1.92
N LEU A 62 -10.94 5.71 0.97
CA LEU A 62 -11.26 6.24 -0.35
C LEU A 62 -11.83 5.16 -1.31
N ASN A 63 -11.97 3.92 -0.84
CA ASN A 63 -12.41 2.76 -1.63
C ASN A 63 -11.67 2.68 -2.98
N LEU A 64 -10.33 2.69 -2.92
CA LEU A 64 -9.45 2.63 -4.09
C LEU A 64 -8.91 1.21 -4.28
N ASN A 65 -8.93 0.72 -5.50
CA ASN A 65 -8.31 -0.55 -5.85
C ASN A 65 -6.85 -0.33 -6.24
N ILE A 66 -5.92 -0.55 -5.29
CA ILE A 66 -4.48 -0.36 -5.47
C ILE A 66 -3.76 -1.64 -5.08
N GLU A 67 -2.82 -2.08 -5.92
CA GLU A 67 -2.01 -3.27 -5.66
C GLU A 67 -1.10 -3.05 -4.44
N LEU A 68 -1.02 -4.01 -3.53
CA LEU A 68 -0.14 -3.96 -2.36
C LEU A 68 1.04 -4.90 -2.52
N ARG A 69 2.26 -4.36 -2.58
CA ARG A 69 3.50 -5.13 -2.74
C ARG A 69 4.30 -5.12 -1.43
N ASP A 70 4.42 -6.27 -0.75
CA ASP A 70 5.22 -6.37 0.47
C ASP A 70 6.70 -6.63 0.15
N ALA A 71 7.52 -5.59 0.24
CA ALA A 71 8.95 -5.64 -0.06
C ALA A 71 9.81 -6.22 1.10
N LYS A 72 9.20 -6.65 2.22
CA LYS A 72 9.91 -7.32 3.32
C LYS A 72 9.89 -8.83 3.17
N GLY A 73 8.83 -9.38 2.57
CA GLY A 73 8.65 -10.82 2.36
C GLY A 73 8.99 -11.30 0.95
N ASN A 74 9.28 -10.38 0.02
CA ASN A 74 9.51 -10.69 -1.38
C ASN A 74 10.73 -9.92 -1.92
N ASP A 75 11.80 -10.65 -2.23
CA ASP A 75 13.05 -10.08 -2.73
C ASP A 75 12.89 -9.41 -4.10
N THR A 76 11.97 -9.88 -4.94
CA THR A 76 11.67 -9.25 -6.24
C THR A 76 11.18 -7.82 -6.02
N PHE A 77 10.19 -7.61 -5.15
CA PHE A 77 9.68 -6.27 -4.84
C PHE A 77 10.70 -5.43 -4.07
N ALA A 78 11.52 -6.05 -3.23
CA ALA A 78 12.60 -5.36 -2.53
C ALA A 78 13.67 -4.81 -3.49
N ASN A 79 13.99 -5.59 -4.52
CA ASN A 79 14.97 -5.21 -5.53
C ASN A 79 14.39 -4.21 -6.52
N GLU A 80 13.14 -4.37 -6.95
CA GLU A 80 12.42 -3.38 -7.78
C GLU A 80 12.36 -2.01 -7.08
N LEU A 81 11.96 -1.98 -5.79
CA LEU A 81 11.92 -0.76 -5.00
C LEU A 81 13.30 -0.09 -4.86
N LEU A 82 14.37 -0.88 -4.74
CA LEU A 82 15.74 -0.35 -4.65
C LEU A 82 16.23 0.18 -6.01
N ASN A 83 16.03 -0.59 -7.07
CA ASN A 83 16.61 -0.31 -8.38
C ASN A 83 15.84 0.78 -9.13
N GLU A 84 14.51 0.75 -9.07
CA GLU A 84 13.63 1.70 -9.77
C GLU A 84 13.18 2.84 -8.85
N GLY A 85 12.80 2.53 -7.60
CA GLY A 85 12.43 3.54 -6.60
C GLY A 85 13.62 4.22 -5.92
N GLY A 86 14.84 3.76 -6.19
CA GLY A 86 16.11 4.34 -5.73
C GLY A 86 16.49 4.04 -4.28
N LYS A 87 15.54 3.70 -3.39
CA LYS A 87 15.80 3.41 -1.97
C LYS A 87 14.81 2.37 -1.43
N LYS A 88 15.29 1.50 -0.52
CA LYS A 88 14.45 0.56 0.26
C LYS A 88 13.65 1.26 1.37
N GLN A 89 12.85 2.27 1.00
CA GLN A 89 12.03 3.07 1.91
C GLN A 89 10.55 2.84 1.59
N VAL A 90 9.75 2.62 2.64
CA VAL A 90 8.29 2.44 2.54
C VAL A 90 7.57 3.36 3.55
N PRO A 91 6.30 3.72 3.34
CA PRO A 91 5.48 3.44 2.16
C PRO A 91 6.00 4.18 0.92
N CYS A 92 5.91 3.55 -0.26
CA CYS A 92 6.24 4.18 -1.53
C CYS A 92 5.21 3.77 -2.60
N LEU A 93 4.65 4.73 -3.32
CA LEU A 93 3.66 4.54 -4.36
C LEU A 93 4.35 4.60 -5.72
N ARG A 94 4.20 3.54 -6.50
CA ARG A 94 4.57 3.48 -7.92
C ARG A 94 3.35 3.84 -8.76
N ILE A 95 3.50 4.83 -9.63
CA ILE A 95 2.46 5.34 -10.53
C ILE A 95 2.91 5.06 -11.95
N SER A 96 2.20 4.20 -12.68
CA SER A 96 2.46 3.97 -14.11
C SER A 96 1.49 4.83 -14.93
N ASN A 97 2.04 5.75 -15.72
CA ASN A 97 1.23 6.59 -16.61
C ASN A 97 1.02 5.92 -17.96
N ALA A 98 0.00 6.36 -18.69
CA ALA A 98 -0.32 5.82 -20.02
C ALA A 98 0.75 6.12 -21.09
N ASP A 99 1.59 7.14 -20.86
CA ASP A 99 2.72 7.50 -21.74
C ASP A 99 3.96 6.60 -21.52
N GLY A 100 3.86 5.60 -20.63
CA GLY A 100 4.95 4.69 -20.28
C GLY A 100 5.91 5.23 -19.21
N THR A 101 5.70 6.46 -18.72
CA THR A 101 6.50 6.99 -17.62
C THR A 101 6.08 6.37 -16.29
N VAL A 102 7.07 6.13 -15.42
CA VAL A 102 6.85 5.60 -14.08
C VAL A 102 7.33 6.61 -13.06
N ASN A 103 6.43 7.06 -12.19
CA ASN A 103 6.74 7.97 -11.10
C ASN A 103 6.69 7.22 -9.76
N TRP A 104 7.60 7.59 -8.86
CA TRP A 104 7.69 7.04 -7.50
C TRP A 104 7.47 8.17 -6.50
N MET A 105 6.58 7.95 -5.52
CA MET A 105 6.20 8.93 -4.50
C MET A 105 6.21 8.31 -3.10
#